data_AF-A0A967GU40-F1
#
_entry.id   AF-A0A967GU40-F1
#
_cell.length_a   1.000
_cell.length_b   1.000
_cell.length_c   1.000
_cell.angle_alpha   90.00
_cell.angle_beta   90.00
_cell.angle_gamma   90.00
#
_symmetry.space_group_name_H-M   'P 1'
#
loop_
_entity.id
_entity.type
_entity.pdbx_description
1 polymer ?
#
loop_
_entity_poly.entity_id
_entity_poly.type
_entity_poly.pdbx_seq_one_letter_code
_entity_poly.pdbx_strand_id
1 'polypeptide(L)' 'MVTGPPDLGEIEDFQQGLALAAERIILMPEGRDRDTLRQRLPWLAEASRALGYRLSNRLQVELWGDLRGR' A
#
# COMPACT_ATOMS: atom_id res chain seq x y z
N MET A 1 -3.01 1.49 -4.89
CA MET A 1 -3.43 1.34 -3.47
C MET A 1 -3.78 -0.11 -3.27
N VAL A 2 -3.60 -0.66 -2.09
CA VAL A 2 -3.84 -2.08 -1.82
C VAL A 2 -4.91 -2.22 -0.76
N THR A 3 -6.02 -2.86 -1.13
CA THR A 3 -7.12 -3.27 -0.26
C THR A 3 -6.95 -4.70 0.25
N GLY A 4 -6.35 -5.59 -0.55
CA GLY A 4 -6.12 -6.95 -0.12
C GLY A 4 -5.15 -7.74 -1.02
N PRO A 5 -4.95 -9.03 -0.73
CA PRO A 5 -4.05 -9.90 -1.50
C PRO A 5 -4.29 -9.95 -3.02
N PRO A 6 -5.53 -9.90 -3.55
CA PRO A 6 -5.75 -9.92 -5.00
C PRO A 6 -5.07 -8.78 -5.75
N ASP A 7 -4.95 -7.60 -5.14
CA ASP A 7 -4.32 -6.44 -5.77
C ASP A 7 -2.81 -6.66 -5.98
N LEU A 8 -2.18 -7.55 -5.21
CA LEU A 8 -0.76 -7.87 -5.39
C LEU A 8 -0.50 -8.60 -6.71
N GLY A 9 -1.39 -9.52 -7.11
CA GLY A 9 -1.27 -10.23 -8.38
C GLY A 9 -1.34 -9.27 -9.57
N GLU A 10 -2.29 -8.33 -9.54
CA GLU A 10 -2.39 -7.29 -10.56
C GLU A 10 -1.12 -6.40 -10.61
N ILE A 11 -0.56 -6.05 -9.45
CA ILE A 11 0.69 -5.27 -9.37
C ILE A 11 1.87 -6.05 -9.94
N GLU A 12 1.97 -7.36 -9.67
CA GLU A 12 3.02 -8.23 -10.21
C GLU A 12 2.91 -8.35 -11.75
N ASP A 13 1.70 -8.50 -12.28
CA ASP A 13 1.46 -8.53 -13.73
C ASP A 13 1.92 -7.21 -14.39
N PHE A 14 1.62 -6.06 -13.78
CA PHE A 14 2.11 -4.76 -14.26
C PHE A 14 3.62 -4.61 -14.12
N GLN A 15 4.20 -5.07 -13.00
CA GLN A 15 5.65 -5.03 -12.78
C GLN A 15 6.38 -5.76 -13.92
N GLN A 16 5.93 -6.98 -14.23
CA GLN A 16 6.51 -7.83 -15.26
C GLN A 16 6.29 -7.22 -16.66
N GLY A 17 5.07 -6.81 -16.98
CA GLY A 17 4.73 -6.22 -18.28
C GLY A 17 5.46 -4.91 -18.58
N LEU A 18 5.84 -4.15 -17.54
CA LEU A 18 6.54 -2.87 -17.66
C LEU A 18 8.04 -2.96 -17.32
N ALA A 19 8.55 -4.15 -16.98
CA ALA A 19 9.93 -4.39 -16.53
C ALA A 19 10.37 -3.41 -15.41
N LEU A 20 9.50 -3.17 -14.43
CA LEU A 20 9.78 -2.26 -13.32
C LEU A 20 10.66 -2.94 -12.27
N ALA A 21 11.72 -2.26 -11.85
CA ALA A 21 12.49 -2.65 -10.68
C ALA A 21 11.60 -2.61 -9.43
N ALA A 22 11.64 -3.66 -8.61
CA ALA A 22 10.78 -3.84 -7.45
C ALA A 22 10.85 -2.64 -6.48
N GLU A 23 12.03 -2.06 -6.31
CA GLU A 23 12.29 -0.94 -5.42
C GLU A 23 11.61 0.35 -5.89
N ARG A 24 11.13 0.41 -7.15
CA ARG A 24 10.36 1.54 -7.67
C ARG A 24 8.88 1.44 -7.32
N ILE A 25 8.39 0.26 -6.97
CA ILE A 25 7.00 0.01 -6.59
C ILE A 25 6.81 0.40 -5.12
N ILE A 26 5.75 1.16 -4.85
CA ILE A 26 5.36 1.59 -3.51
C ILE A 26 3.96 1.05 -3.23
N LEU A 27 3.86 0.13 -2.28
CA LEU A 27 2.58 -0.31 -1.74
C LEU A 27 2.07 0.70 -0.72
N MET A 28 0.78 0.96 -0.76
CA MET A 28 0.10 1.84 0.19
C MET A 28 -1.25 1.24 0.55
N PRO A 29 -1.59 1.12 1.85
CA PRO A 29 -2.87 0.58 2.26
C PRO A 29 -4.01 1.53 1.86
N GLU A 30 -5.11 0.95 1.42
CA GLU A 30 -6.37 1.68 1.25
C GLU A 30 -7.13 1.76 2.58
N GLY A 31 -7.70 2.94 2.87
CA GLY A 31 -8.48 3.20 4.08
C GLY A 31 -8.76 4.70 4.25
N ARG A 32 -9.85 5.03 4.94
CA ARG A 32 -10.26 6.41 5.27
C ARG A 32 -10.09 6.76 6.74
N ASP A 33 -9.93 5.74 7.58
CA ASP A 33 -9.74 5.88 9.03
C ASP A 33 -8.46 5.15 9.48
N ARG A 34 -7.99 5.53 10.66
CA ARG A 34 -6.73 5.02 11.22
C ARG A 34 -6.80 3.53 11.55
N ASP A 35 -7.95 3.04 11.99
CA ASP A 35 -8.07 1.66 12.46
C ASP A 35 -7.99 0.69 11.28
N THR A 36 -8.65 1.00 10.17
CA THR A 36 -8.54 0.27 8.91
C THR A 36 -7.09 0.25 8.41
N LEU A 37 -6.40 1.39 8.42
CA LEU A 37 -4.99 1.45 7.98
C LEU A 37 -4.08 0.63 8.91
N ARG A 38 -4.26 0.74 10.23
CA ARG A 38 -3.49 -0.02 11.23
C ARG A 38 -3.69 -1.53 11.11
N GLN A 39 -4.89 -1.98 10.77
CA GLN A 39 -5.17 -3.40 10.53
C GLN A 39 -4.49 -3.91 9.25
N ARG A 40 -4.34 -3.06 8.23
CA ARG A 40 -3.78 -3.44 6.92
C ARG A 40 -2.26 -3.30 6.86
N LEU A 41 -1.66 -2.37 7.59
CA LEU A 41 -0.23 -2.10 7.55
C LEU A 41 0.67 -3.32 7.83
N PRO A 42 0.40 -4.16 8.86
CA PRO A 42 1.30 -5.28 9.19
C PRO A 42 1.44 -6.29 8.04
N TRP A 43 0.32 -6.72 7.45
CA TRP A 43 0.37 -7.70 6.36
C TRP A 43 0.99 -7.07 5.10
N LEU A 44 0.71 -5.79 4.83
CA LEU A 44 1.25 -5.10 3.67
C LEU A 44 2.76 -4.85 3.80
N ALA A 45 3.27 -4.64 5.03
CA ALA A 45 4.68 -4.54 5.31
C ALA A 45 5.42 -5.85 5.02
N GLU A 46 4.86 -6.99 5.46
CA GLU A 46 5.41 -8.30 5.14
C GLU A 46 5.39 -8.60 3.64
N ALA A 47 4.27 -8.29 2.95
CA ALA A 47 4.18 -8.43 1.50
C ALA A 47 5.20 -7.54 0.76
N SER A 48 5.34 -6.28 1.18
CA SER A 48 6.31 -5.35 0.58
C SER A 48 7.73 -5.87 0.74
N ARG A 49 8.08 -6.37 1.93
CA ARG A 49 9.39 -6.95 2.22
C ARG A 49 9.66 -8.20 1.39
N ALA A 50 8.68 -9.10 1.26
CA ALA A 50 8.80 -10.34 0.50
C ALA A 50 9.00 -10.08 -1.00
N LEU A 51 8.33 -9.06 -1.54
CA LEU A 51 8.36 -8.72 -2.96
C LEU A 51 9.46 -7.71 -3.34
N GLY A 52 10.20 -7.19 -2.36
CA GLY A 52 11.21 -6.15 -2.58
C GLY A 52 10.62 -4.77 -2.90
N TYR A 53 9.34 -4.56 -2.58
CA TYR A 53 8.65 -3.29 -2.78
C TYR A 53 8.87 -2.36 -1.59
N ARG A 54 8.66 -1.06 -1.81
CA ARG A 54 8.61 -0.06 -0.73
C ARG A 54 7.22 0.02 -0.15
N LEU A 55 7.13 0.37 1.13
CA LEU A 55 5.87 0.64 1.82
C LEU A 55 5.74 2.15 2.08
N SER A 56 4.54 2.69 1.87
CA SER A 56 4.16 4.02 2.32
C SER A 56 2.82 3.97 3.05
N ASN A 57 2.61 4.86 4.02
CA ASN A 57 1.35 5.00 4.73
C ASN A 57 0.58 6.26 4.26
N ARG A 58 -0.74 6.27 4.43
CA ARG A 58 -1.58 7.46 4.25
C ARG A 58 -1.38 8.43 5.41
N LEU A 59 -0.27 9.17 5.38
CA LEU A 59 0.07 10.15 6.43
C LEU A 59 -1.05 11.16 6.69
N GLN A 60 -1.80 11.56 5.65
CA GLN A 60 -2.95 12.45 5.83
C GLN A 60 -3.99 11.85 6.80
N VAL A 61 -4.34 10.58 6.65
CA VAL A 61 -5.33 9.90 7.49
C VAL A 61 -4.76 9.65 8.89
N GLU A 62 -3.47 9.35 8.99
CA GLU A 62 -2.78 9.26 10.28
C GLU A 62 -2.82 10.59 11.04
N LEU A 63 -2.56 11.71 10.37
CA LEU A 63 -2.50 13.02 11.03
C LEU A 63 -3.88 13.63 11.27
N TRP A 64 -4.79 13.56 10.29
CA TRP A 64 -6.06 14.29 10.30
C TRP A 64 -7.32 13.41 10.21
N GLY A 65 -7.19 12.08 10.12
CA GLY A 65 -8.34 11.19 9.95
C GLY A 65 -9.05 11.39 8.60
N ASP A 66 -10.37 11.18 8.54
CA ASP A 66 -11.21 11.42 7.34
C ASP A 66 -11.62 12.91 7.19
N LEU A 67 -10.89 13.83 7.83
CA LEU A 67 -11.13 15.25 7.63
C LEU A 67 -10.67 15.64 6.22
N ARG A 68 -11.63 15.95 5.35
CA ARG A 68 -11.38 16.62 4.08
C ARG A 68 -11.04 18.09 4.34
N GLY A 69 -10.14 18.63 3.53
CA GLY A 69 -9.55 19.96 3.67
C GLY A 69 -10.57 21.03 4.06
N ARG A 70 -10.16 21.86 5.03
CA ARG A 70 -10.80 23.13 5.32
C ARG A 70 -10.03 24.23 4.60
#